data_AF-A0A958CT00-F1
#
_entry.id   AF-A0A958CT00-F1
#
_cell.length_a   1.000
_cell.length_b   1.000
_cell.length_c   1.000
_cell.angle_alpha   90.00
_cell.angle_beta   90.00
_cell.angle_gamma   90.00
#
_symmetry.space_group_name_H-M   'P 1'
#
loop_
_entity.id
_entity.type
_entity.pdbx_description
1 polymer ?
#
loop_
_entity_poly.entity_id
_entity_poly.type
_entity_poly.pdbx_seq_one_letter_code
_entity_poly.pdbx_strand_id
1 'polypeptide(L)' 'MTRKPTLGQIVAFHKYETTRRINRARNMAGTRFWQRGFYEHIVRTQRELDAIRRYIINNPRQWALDRDNPKNIAGSMTQ' A
#
# COMPACT_ATOMS: atom_id res chain seq x y z
N MET A 1 -23.11 -19.38 14.18
CA MET A 1 -22.14 -19.43 13.06
C MET A 1 -21.31 -18.16 13.07
N THR A 2 -19.98 -18.26 13.21
CA THR A 2 -19.08 -17.10 13.15
C THR A 2 -18.88 -16.68 11.69
N ARG A 3 -19.20 -15.43 11.35
CA ARG A 3 -19.01 -14.90 10.00
C ARG A 3 -17.51 -14.78 9.70
N LYS A 4 -17.07 -15.29 8.55
CA LYS A 4 -15.67 -15.09 8.10
C LYS A 4 -15.42 -13.60 7.83
N PRO A 5 -14.27 -13.06 8.23
CA PRO A 5 -13.95 -11.67 7.97
C PRO A 5 -13.81 -11.43 6.45
N THR A 6 -14.22 -10.25 6.00
CA THR A 6 -13.99 -9.79 4.62
C THR A 6 -12.53 -9.38 4.44
N LEU A 7 -12.06 -9.29 3.20
CA LEU A 7 -10.72 -8.77 2.89
C LEU A 7 -10.51 -7.37 3.48
N GLY A 8 -11.52 -6.50 3.36
CA GLY A 8 -11.49 -5.16 3.95
C GLY A 8 -11.32 -5.16 5.46
N GLN A 9 -11.96 -6.10 6.19
CA GLN A 9 -11.79 -6.22 7.65
C GLN A 9 -10.37 -6.66 8.01
N ILE A 10 -9.79 -7.59 7.26
CA ILE A 10 -8.42 -8.06 7.46
C ILE A 10 -7.42 -6.91 7.22
N VAL A 11 -7.56 -6.18 6.12
CA VAL A 11 -6.69 -5.05 5.78
C VAL A 11 -6.84 -3.91 6.78
N ALA A 12 -8.07 -3.62 7.23
CA ALA A 12 -8.32 -2.61 8.26
C ALA A 12 -7.61 -2.94 9.57
N PHE A 13 -7.73 -4.18 10.04
CA PHE A 13 -7.03 -4.63 11.24
C PHE A 13 -5.50 -4.55 11.08
N HIS A 14 -4.97 -5.00 9.95
CA HIS A 14 -3.53 -4.93 9.67
C HIS A 14 -3.02 -3.47 9.69
N LYS A 15 -3.73 -2.55 9.01
CA LYS A 15 -3.38 -1.12 8.99
C LYS A 15 -3.46 -0.50 10.38
N TYR A 16 -4.46 -0.87 11.18
CA TYR A 16 -4.61 -0.44 12.56
C TYR A 16 -3.44 -0.90 13.44
N GLU A 17 -3.16 -2.20 13.48
CA GLU A 17 -2.11 -2.76 14.35
C GLU A 17 -0.72 -2.23 13.98
N THR A 18 -0.41 -2.11 12.69
CA THR A 18 0.87 -1.55 12.24
C THR A 18 0.99 -0.06 12.58
N THR A 19 -0.06 0.74 12.37
CA THR A 19 -0.06 2.16 12.74
C THR A 19 0.15 2.34 14.24
N ARG A 20 -0.56 1.55 15.08
CA ARG A 20 -0.43 1.60 16.54
C ARG A 20 1.01 1.31 16.98
N ARG A 21 1.63 0.27 16.41
CA ARG A 21 3.02 -0.11 16.73
C ARG A 21 4.02 0.95 16.29
N ILE A 22 3.89 1.48 15.08
CA ILE A 22 4.78 2.50 14.53
C ILE A 22 4.66 3.81 15.33
N ASN A 23 3.45 4.25 15.61
CA ASN A 23 3.21 5.47 16.38
C ASN A 23 3.75 5.34 17.81
N ARG A 24 3.64 4.16 18.44
CA ARG A 24 4.28 3.90 19.73
C ARG A 24 5.81 3.92 19.63
N ALA A 25 6.38 3.26 18.63
CA ALA A 25 7.84 3.19 18.45
C ALA A 25 8.47 4.55 18.10
N ARG A 26 7.72 5.44 17.44
CA ARG A 26 8.19 6.76 17.00
C ARG A 26 7.72 7.92 17.89
N ASN A 27 6.94 7.64 18.93
CA ASN A 27 6.26 8.65 19.76
C ASN A 27 5.41 9.64 18.92
N MET A 28 4.73 9.13 17.90
CA MET A 28 3.91 9.89 16.93
C MET A 28 2.43 9.54 17.06
N ALA A 29 1.88 9.63 18.27
CA ALA A 29 0.46 9.33 18.49
C ALA A 29 -0.42 10.24 17.61
N GLY A 30 -1.45 9.64 16.99
CA GLY A 30 -2.40 10.37 16.14
C GLY A 30 -1.92 10.67 14.71
N THR A 31 -0.67 10.40 14.34
CA THR A 31 -0.21 10.62 12.96
C THR A 31 -0.75 9.54 12.02
N ARG A 32 -1.28 9.97 10.86
CA ARG A 32 -1.70 9.07 9.77
C ARG A 32 -0.46 8.46 9.12
N PHE A 33 -0.33 7.14 9.23
CA PHE A 33 0.76 6.39 8.60
C PHE A 33 0.42 5.88 7.19
N TRP A 34 -0.77 5.28 7.03
CA TRP A 34 -1.19 4.71 5.75
C TRP A 34 -1.93 5.71 4.87
N GLN A 35 -1.75 5.58 3.55
CA GLN A 35 -2.67 6.17 2.57
C GLN A 35 -4.08 5.55 2.70
N ARG A 36 -5.11 6.33 2.33
CA ARG A 36 -6.52 5.92 2.36
C ARG A 36 -6.79 4.85 1.30
N GLY A 37 -7.64 3.87 1.63
CA GLY A 37 -8.01 2.78 0.71
C GLY A 37 -6.92 1.73 0.59
N PHE A 38 -7.12 0.74 -0.28
CA PHE A 38 -6.11 -0.24 -0.67
C PHE A 38 -6.45 -0.74 -2.07
N TYR A 39 -5.44 -1.20 -2.81
CA TYR A 39 -5.65 -1.82 -4.11
C TYR A 39 -5.96 -3.31 -3.92
N GLU A 40 -6.99 -3.79 -4.60
CA GLU A 40 -7.33 -5.20 -4.66
C GLU A 40 -7.58 -5.63 -6.11
N HIS A 41 -7.12 -6.84 -6.44
CA HIS A 41 -7.31 -7.44 -7.75
C HIS A 41 -7.34 -8.96 -7.61
N ILE A 42 -8.37 -9.60 -8.18
CA ILE A 42 -8.51 -11.05 -8.17
C ILE A 42 -7.68 -11.61 -9.33
N VAL A 43 -6.61 -12.35 -9.00
CA VAL A 43 -5.78 -13.05 -9.98
C VAL A 43 -6.49 -14.31 -10.45
N ARG A 44 -6.79 -14.39 -11.75
CA ARG A 44 -7.54 -15.48 -12.37
C ARG A 44 -6.70 -16.32 -13.32
N THR A 45 -5.54 -15.81 -13.75
CA THR A 45 -4.66 -16.51 -14.69
C THR A 45 -3.21 -16.56 -14.22
N GLN A 46 -2.46 -17.55 -14.70
CA GLN A 46 -1.03 -17.66 -14.46
C GLN A 46 -0.27 -16.44 -15.03
N ARG A 47 -0.70 -15.94 -16.19
CA ARG A 47 -0.11 -14.76 -16.83
C ARG A 47 -0.22 -13.51 -15.95
N GLU A 48 -1.39 -13.29 -15.33
CA GLU A 48 -1.59 -12.19 -14.37
C GLU A 48 -0.70 -12.35 -13.14
N LEU A 49 -0.62 -13.57 -12.59
CA LEU A 49 0.22 -13.87 -11.44
C LEU A 49 1.70 -13.55 -11.72
N ASP A 50 2.20 -13.97 -12.87
CA ASP A 50 3.59 -13.73 -13.27
C ASP A 50 3.87 -12.25 -13.53
N ALA A 51 2.90 -11.53 -14.12
CA ALA A 51 3.00 -10.09 -14.30
C ALA A 51 3.08 -9.34 -12.96
N ILE A 52 2.21 -9.66 -12.00
CA ILE A 52 2.19 -9.04 -10.66
C ILE A 52 3.48 -9.35 -9.90
N ARG A 53 3.96 -10.59 -9.94
CA ARG A 53 5.24 -10.97 -9.31
C ARG A 53 6.41 -10.17 -9.88
N ARG A 54 6.50 -10.06 -11.21
CA ARG A 54 7.51 -9.22 -11.88
C ARG A 54 7.39 -7.76 -11.45
N TYR A 55 6.17 -7.23 -11.38
CA TYR A 55 5.94 -5.86 -10.91
C TYR A 55 6.48 -5.66 -9.49
N ILE A 56 6.14 -6.53 -8.53
CA ILE A 56 6.59 -6.42 -7.13
C ILE A 56 8.13 -6.41 -7.04
N ILE A 57 8.80 -7.30 -7.78
CA ILE A 57 10.27 -7.39 -7.78
C ILE A 57 10.90 -6.13 -8.41
N ASN A 58 10.32 -5.62 -9.49
CA ASN A 58 10.88 -4.50 -10.23
C ASN A 58 10.52 -3.13 -9.65
N ASN A 59 9.43 -3.01 -8.89
CA ASN A 59 8.92 -1.73 -8.39
C ASN A 59 9.96 -0.91 -7.60
N PRO A 60 10.77 -1.48 -6.68
CA PRO A 60 11.81 -0.71 -6.00
C PRO A 60 12.82 -0.05 -6.96
N ARG A 61 13.16 -0.73 -8.06
CA ARG A 61 14.07 -0.20 -9.09
C ARG A 61 13.41 0.85 -9.97
N GLN A 62 12.09 0.75 -10.16
CA GLN A 62 11.32 1.65 -11.01
C GLN A 62 10.71 2.83 -10.26
N TRP A 63 10.78 2.85 -8.93
CA TRP A 63 10.14 3.87 -8.09
C TRP A 63 10.52 5.30 -8.46
N ALA A 64 11.79 5.55 -8.82
CA ALA A 64 12.24 6.89 -9.23
C ALA A 64 11.53 7.40 -10.50
N LEU A 65 11.05 6.51 -11.35
CA LEU A 65 10.35 6.83 -12.61
C LEU A 65 8.83 6.81 -12.45
N ASP A 66 8.33 6.40 -11.29
CA ASP A 66 6.89 6.28 -11.04
C ASP A 66 6.25 7.68 -10.96
N ARG A 67 5.13 7.86 -11.66
CA ARG A 67 4.40 9.14 -11.70
C ARG A 67 3.87 9.55 -10.32
N ASP A 68 3.58 8.57 -9.46
CA ASP A 68 3.02 8.79 -8.13
C ASP A 68 4.14 8.97 -7.08
N ASN A 69 5.40 8.99 -7.52
CA ASN A 69 6.51 9.36 -6.67
C ASN A 69 6.40 10.84 -6.27
N PRO A 70 6.38 11.18 -4.97
CA PRO A 70 6.28 12.57 -4.51
C PRO A 70 7.34 13.51 -5.11
N LYS A 71 8.53 13.00 -5.44
CA LYS A 71 9.59 13.77 -6.11
C LYS A 71 9.21 14.20 -7.53
N ASN A 72 8.40 13.41 -8.22
CA ASN A 72 7.95 13.67 -9.59
C ASN A 72 6.69 14.55 -9.60
N ILE A 73 5.85 14.48 -8.56
CA ILE A 73 4.65 15.32 -8.41
C ILE A 73 5.01 16.77 -8.07
N ALA A 74 5.99 16.99 -7.19
CA ALA A 74 6.38 18.33 -6.75
C ALA A 74 6.98 19.18 -7.89
N GLY A 75 7.64 18.56 -8.87
CA GLY A 75 8.23 19.27 -10.03
C GLY A 75 7.21 19.77 -11.06
N SER A 76 5.98 19.24 -11.05
CA SER A 76 4.92 19.64 -11.99
C SER A 76 4.02 20.78 -11.49
N MET A 77 4.14 21.22 -10.24
CA MET A 77 3.32 22.31 -9.64
C MET A 77 4.03 23.68 -9.63
N THR A 78 5.19 23.83 -10.28
CA THR A 78 5.96 25.08 -10.33
C THR A 78 6.03 25.68 -11.75
N GLN A 79 4.98 25.51 -12.55
CA GLN A 79 4.75 26.27 -13.79
C GLN A 79 3.35 26.86 -13.79
#